data_AF-A0A2D4K703-F1
#
_entry.id   AF-A0A2D4K703-F1
#
_cell.length_a   1.000
_cell.length_b   1.000
_cell.length_c   1.000
_cell.angle_alpha   90.00
_cell.angle_beta   90.00
_cell.angle_gamma   90.00
#
_symmetry.space_group_name_H-M   'P 1'
#
loop_
_entity.id
_entity.type
_entity.pdbx_description
1 polymer ?
#
loop_
_entity_poly.entity_id
_entity_poly.type
_entity_poly.pdbx_seq_one_letter_code
_entity_poly.pdbx_strand_id
1 'polypeptide(L)'
;MDLSGVDKETLDIFHNFYLAYSKEVFTALGQSPEEVAEHVLKVITSENPPLRYQTNSFYTPITTLKHADPSGNLPLNTFHQMIFQHDRLFKASLSLLKMLQWRKRRDMD
;
A
#
# COMPACT_ATOMS: atom_id res chain seq x y z
N MET A 1 -6.96 -10.45 -19.67
CA MET A 1 -5.89 -9.51 -20.06
C MET A 1 -5.06 -10.24 -21.10
N ASP A 2 -4.84 -9.64 -22.27
CA ASP A 2 -3.92 -10.20 -23.27
C ASP A 2 -2.48 -9.84 -22.87
N LEU A 3 -1.62 -10.85 -22.75
CA LEU A 3 -0.21 -10.73 -22.33
C LEU A 3 0.74 -11.27 -23.40
N SER A 4 0.26 -11.50 -24.62
CA SER A 4 1.03 -12.13 -25.71
C SER A 4 2.27 -11.33 -26.14
N GLY A 5 2.31 -10.02 -25.88
CA GLY A 5 3.46 -9.15 -26.17
C GLY A 5 4.47 -8.97 -25.03
N VAL A 6 4.28 -9.63 -23.89
CA VAL A 6 5.14 -9.47 -22.70
C VAL A 6 6.28 -10.49 -22.74
N ASP A 7 7.49 -10.05 -22.41
CA ASP A 7 8.63 -10.95 -22.31
C ASP A 7 8.45 -11.97 -21.16
N LYS A 8 9.22 -13.06 -21.22
CA LYS A 8 9.09 -14.15 -20.26
C LYS A 8 9.38 -13.73 -18.81
N GLU A 9 10.37 -12.86 -18.59
CA GLU A 9 10.78 -12.46 -17.25
C GLU A 9 9.69 -11.62 -16.58
N THR A 10 9.19 -10.62 -17.29
CA THR A 10 8.09 -9.78 -16.79
C THR A 10 6.82 -10.60 -16.56
N LEU A 11 6.52 -11.55 -17.45
CA LEU A 11 5.35 -12.43 -17.32
C LEU A 11 5.47 -13.36 -16.10
N ASP A 12 6.69 -13.83 -15.81
CA ASP A 12 7.00 -14.65 -14.63
C ASP A 12 6.84 -13.84 -13.34
N ILE A 13 7.41 -12.63 -13.28
CA ILE A 13 7.24 -11.71 -12.14
C ILE A 13 5.75 -11.41 -11.90
N PHE A 14 4.99 -11.15 -12.97
CA PHE A 14 3.57 -10.84 -12.83
C PHE A 14 2.80 -12.02 -12.21
N HIS A 15 2.93 -13.21 -12.79
CA HIS A 15 2.14 -14.37 -12.36
C HIS A 15 2.60 -14.94 -11.02
N ASN A 16 3.92 -15.10 -10.85
CA ASN A 16 4.48 -15.85 -9.73
C ASN A 16 4.80 -14.97 -8.52
N PHE A 17 4.91 -13.66 -8.71
CA PHE A 17 5.18 -12.73 -7.62
C PHE A 17 4.03 -11.73 -7.41
N TYR A 18 3.78 -10.86 -8.39
CA TYR A 18 2.89 -9.70 -8.22
C TYR A 18 1.46 -10.10 -7.83
N LEU A 19 0.88 -11.14 -8.45
CA LEU A 19 -0.50 -11.54 -8.14
C LEU A 19 -0.68 -12.04 -6.70
N ALA A 20 0.28 -12.79 -6.16
CA ALA A 20 0.22 -13.24 -4.77
C ALA A 20 0.49 -12.06 -3.81
N TYR A 21 1.54 -11.29 -4.11
CA TYR A 21 1.95 -10.12 -3.34
C TYR A 21 0.83 -9.07 -3.23
N SER A 22 0.20 -8.72 -4.35
CA SER A 22 -0.87 -7.71 -4.39
C SER A 22 -2.08 -8.12 -3.54
N LYS A 23 -2.44 -9.41 -3.53
CA LYS A 23 -3.48 -9.94 -2.64
C LYS A 23 -3.09 -9.79 -1.18
N GLU A 24 -1.87 -10.15 -0.81
CA GLU A 24 -1.39 -10.04 0.58
C GLU A 24 -1.40 -8.59 1.07
N VAL A 25 -0.92 -7.66 0.24
CA VAL A 25 -0.95 -6.21 0.51
C VAL A 25 -2.38 -5.71 0.63
N PHE A 26 -3.27 -6.09 -0.29
CA PHE A 26 -4.67 -5.68 -0.25
C PHE A 26 -5.37 -6.16 1.03
N THR A 27 -5.14 -7.40 1.44
CA THR A 27 -5.66 -7.92 2.71
C THR A 27 -5.08 -7.19 3.93
N ALA A 28 -3.83 -6.70 3.85
CA ALA A 28 -3.15 -6.06 4.97
C ALA A 28 -3.44 -4.57 5.13
N LEU A 29 -3.61 -3.87 4.02
CA LEU A 29 -3.66 -2.43 3.95
C LEU A 29 -4.99 -1.92 3.40
N GLY A 30 -5.85 -2.79 2.90
CA GLY A 30 -7.18 -2.42 2.41
C GLY A 30 -8.01 -1.74 3.50
N GLN A 31 -8.84 -0.80 3.06
CA GLN A 31 -9.82 -0.12 3.89
C GLN A 31 -11.22 -0.62 3.53
N SER A 32 -12.14 -0.64 4.49
CA SER A 32 -13.55 -0.85 4.16
C SER A 32 -14.13 0.37 3.45
N PRO A 33 -15.24 0.20 2.69
CA PRO A 33 -15.96 1.34 2.12
C PRO A 33 -16.37 2.39 3.16
N GLU A 34 -16.75 1.96 4.37
CA GLU A 34 -17.16 2.82 5.48
C GLU A 34 -15.99 3.67 5.99
N GLU A 35 -14.82 3.07 6.21
CA GLU A 35 -13.60 3.81 6.59
C GLU A 35 -13.25 4.90 5.56
N VAL A 36 -13.44 4.62 4.27
CA VAL A 36 -13.22 5.60 3.19
C VAL A 36 -14.31 6.68 3.22
N ALA A 37 -15.58 6.31 3.43
CA ALA A 37 -16.70 7.24 3.51
C ALA A 37 -16.55 8.24 4.66
N GLU A 38 -16.04 7.80 5.82
CA GLU A 38 -15.73 8.70 6.95
C GLU A 38 -14.72 9.77 6.57
N HIS A 39 -13.68 9.41 5.82
CA HIS A 39 -12.70 10.37 5.31
C HIS A 39 -13.32 11.36 4.32
N VAL A 40 -14.20 10.89 3.43
CA VAL A 40 -14.94 11.77 2.52
C VAL A 40 -15.81 12.75 3.29
N LEU A 41 -16.60 12.26 4.26
CA LEU A 41 -17.46 13.09 5.10
C LEU A 41 -16.66 14.19 5.82
N LYS A 42 -15.50 13.82 6.38
CA LYS A 42 -14.61 14.76 7.06
C LYS A 42 -14.10 15.87 6.14
N VAL A 43 -13.79 15.54 4.88
CA VAL A 43 -13.29 16.54 3.91
C VAL A 43 -14.42 17.46 3.46
N ILE A 44 -15.59 16.93 3.10
CA ILE A 44 -16.70 17.74 2.57
C ILE A 44 -17.34 18.67 3.61
N THR A 45 -17.22 18.34 4.90
CA THR A 45 -17.73 19.16 6.00
C THR A 45 -16.67 20.10 6.60
N SER A 46 -15.43 20.07 6.10
CA SER A 46 -14.36 20.94 6.58
C SER A 46 -14.57 22.39 6.14
N GLU A 47 -14.37 23.34 7.04
CA GLU A 47 -14.41 24.77 6.72
C GLU A 47 -13.32 25.19 5.72
N ASN A 48 -12.17 24.49 5.72
CA ASN A 48 -11.06 24.75 4.82
C ASN A 48 -10.42 23.41 4.38
N PRO A 49 -11.02 22.70 3.40
CA PRO A 49 -10.56 21.39 3.00
C PRO A 49 -9.20 21.46 2.29
N PRO A 50 -8.27 20.54 2.55
CA PRO A 50 -7.01 20.50 1.84
C PRO A 50 -7.20 20.06 0.39
N LEU A 51 -6.28 20.45 -0.50
CA LEU A 51 -6.28 20.00 -1.91
C LEU A 51 -6.18 18.47 -2.04
N ARG A 52 -5.48 17.80 -1.13
CA ARG A 52 -5.37 16.34 -1.08
C ARG A 52 -5.54 15.85 0.36
N TYR A 53 -6.31 14.78 0.52
CA TYR A 53 -6.49 14.09 1.80
C TYR A 53 -6.15 12.62 1.64
N GLN A 54 -5.24 12.10 2.47
CA GLN A 54 -4.82 10.71 2.43
C GLN A 54 -5.74 9.86 3.33
N THR A 55 -6.48 8.92 2.74
CA THR A 55 -7.40 8.04 3.49
C THR A 55 -6.66 6.97 4.28
N ASN A 56 -5.46 6.59 3.84
CA ASN A 56 -4.71 5.50 4.44
C ASN A 56 -3.32 5.96 4.90
N SER A 57 -3.15 6.22 6.19
CA SER A 57 -1.89 6.68 6.77
C SER A 57 -0.77 5.63 6.74
N PHE A 58 -1.06 4.35 6.47
CA PHE A 58 -0.01 3.32 6.34
C PHE A 58 0.91 3.59 5.14
N TYR A 59 0.45 4.35 4.14
CA TYR A 59 1.29 4.77 3.00
C TYR A 59 2.15 6.01 3.29
N THR A 60 2.02 6.65 4.45
CA THR A 60 2.77 7.89 4.78
C THR A 60 4.30 7.72 4.71
N PRO A 61 4.91 6.62 5.19
CA PRO A 61 6.36 6.43 5.03
C PRO A 61 6.80 6.41 3.56
N ILE A 62 5.99 5.78 2.70
CA ILE A 62 6.23 5.65 1.27
C ILE A 62 6.13 7.02 0.58
N THR A 63 5.08 7.78 0.87
CA THR A 63 4.90 9.12 0.30
C THR A 63 5.98 10.08 0.80
N THR A 64 6.40 9.96 2.06
CA THR A 64 7.48 10.77 2.64
C THR A 64 8.81 10.51 1.95
N LEU A 65 9.18 9.24 1.70
CA LEU A 65 10.40 8.90 0.95
C LEU A 65 10.40 9.50 -0.46
N LYS A 66 9.25 9.46 -1.15
CA LYS A 66 9.09 10.09 -2.48
C LYS A 66 9.33 11.60 -2.43
N HIS A 67 8.87 12.28 -1.38
CA HIS A 67 9.08 13.72 -1.23
C HIS A 67 10.49 14.09 -0.76
N ALA A 68 11.14 13.21 0.02
CA ALA A 68 12.48 13.44 0.54
C ALA A 68 13.58 13.34 -0.53
N ASP A 69 13.37 12.54 -1.58
CA ASP A 69 14.31 12.40 -2.70
C ASP A 69 13.64 12.69 -4.05
N PRO A 70 13.77 13.94 -4.57
CA PRO A 70 13.24 14.32 -5.88
C PRO A 70 13.81 13.54 -7.06
N SER A 71 14.99 12.90 -6.91
CA SER A 71 15.56 12.06 -7.97
C SER A 71 14.80 10.75 -8.16
N GLY A 72 14.07 10.32 -7.12
CA GLY A 72 13.32 9.06 -7.11
C GLY A 72 14.18 7.82 -6.90
N ASN A 73 15.51 7.95 -6.80
CA ASN A 73 16.41 6.80 -6.63
C ASN A 73 16.22 6.13 -5.28
N LEU A 74 16.13 6.90 -4.20
CA LEU A 74 15.91 6.41 -2.85
C LEU A 74 14.60 5.61 -2.74
N PRO A 75 13.41 6.16 -3.06
CA PRO A 75 12.18 5.39 -2.96
C PRO A 75 12.23 4.16 -3.88
N LEU A 76 12.70 4.29 -5.12
CA LEU A 76 12.76 3.16 -6.06
C LEU A 76 13.63 2.01 -5.53
N ASN A 77 14.86 2.33 -5.09
CA ASN A 77 15.78 1.34 -4.55
C ASN A 77 15.23 0.69 -3.27
N THR A 78 14.65 1.49 -2.36
CA THR A 78 14.04 0.97 -1.14
C THR A 78 12.88 0.01 -1.46
N PHE A 79 11.97 0.37 -2.38
CA PHE A 79 10.88 -0.54 -2.77
C PHE A 79 11.39 -1.80 -3.44
N HIS A 80 12.32 -1.67 -4.38
CA HIS A 80 12.89 -2.82 -5.07
C HIS A 80 13.53 -3.81 -4.09
N GLN A 81 14.34 -3.32 -3.15
CA GLN A 81 14.97 -4.15 -2.12
C GLN A 81 13.94 -4.78 -1.19
N MET A 82 12.97 -4.00 -0.70
CA MET A 82 11.93 -4.51 0.21
C MET A 82 11.09 -5.61 -0.43
N ILE A 83 10.73 -5.43 -1.70
CA ILE A 83 9.82 -6.32 -2.44
C ILE A 83 10.55 -7.57 -2.94
N PHE A 84 11.72 -7.42 -3.57
CA PHE A 84 12.40 -8.52 -4.26
C PHE A 84 13.55 -9.15 -3.46
N GLN A 85 14.18 -8.42 -2.54
CA GLN A 85 15.35 -8.92 -1.79
C GLN A 85 15.05 -9.26 -0.33
N HIS A 86 14.02 -8.64 0.24
CA HIS A 86 13.64 -8.79 1.65
C HIS A 86 12.21 -9.28 1.87
N ASP A 87 11.69 -10.13 0.97
CA ASP A 87 10.31 -10.66 1.00
C ASP A 87 9.87 -11.19 2.38
N ARG A 88 10.75 -11.90 3.09
CA ARG A 88 10.44 -12.43 4.44
C ARG A 88 10.17 -11.32 5.46
N LEU A 89 11.01 -10.28 5.49
CA LEU A 89 10.84 -9.13 6.38
C LEU A 89 9.58 -8.36 6.01
N PHE A 90 9.33 -8.19 4.71
CA PHE A 90 8.14 -7.54 4.22
C PHE A 90 6.86 -8.30 4.63
N LYS A 91 6.79 -9.62 4.41
CA LYS A 91 5.65 -10.45 4.83
C LYS A 91 5.42 -10.44 6.33
N ALA A 92 6.48 -10.45 7.13
CA ALA A 92 6.38 -10.29 8.58
C ALA A 92 5.77 -8.92 8.96
N SER A 93 6.20 -7.84 8.29
CA SER A 93 5.65 -6.50 8.50
C SER A 93 4.17 -6.41 8.12
N LEU A 94 3.76 -7.02 6.99
CA LEU A 94 2.34 -7.09 6.59
C LEU A 94 1.50 -7.87 7.60
N SER A 95 2.04 -8.95 8.15
CA SER A 95 1.33 -9.78 9.14
C SER A 95 1.11 -9.00 10.44
N LEU A 96 2.11 -8.22 10.88
CA LEU A 96 1.97 -7.30 12.02
C LEU A 96 0.91 -6.23 11.74
N LEU A 97 0.92 -5.62 10.54
CA LEU A 97 -0.06 -4.61 10.15
C LEU A 97 -1.48 -5.18 10.10
N LYS A 98 -1.67 -6.40 9.56
CA LYS A 98 -2.95 -7.13 9.61
C LYS A 98 -3.45 -7.28 11.04
N MET A 99 -2.58 -7.68 11.97
CA MET A 99 -2.94 -7.85 13.38
C MET A 99 -3.35 -6.51 14.02
N LEU A 100 -2.60 -5.43 13.76
CA LEU A 100 -2.91 -4.11 14.26
C LEU A 100 -4.24 -3.57 13.70
N GLN A 101 -4.50 -3.76 12.40
CA GLN A 101 -5.79 -3.40 11.80
C GLN A 101 -6.95 -4.20 12.37
N TRP A 102 -6.78 -5.51 12.54
CA TRP A 102 -7.80 -6.36 13.16
C TRP A 102 -8.15 -5.90 14.57
N ARG A 103 -7.13 -5.57 15.37
CA ARG A 103 -7.33 -5.02 16.72
C ARG A 103 -8.07 -3.68 16.69
N LYS A 104 -7.66 -2.76 15.81
CA LYS A 104 -8.33 -1.45 15.64
C LYS A 104 -9.81 -1.62 15.31
N ARG A 105 -10.16 -2.53 14.39
CA ARG A 105 -11.56 -2.80 14.02
C ARG A 105 -12.36 -3.34 15.19
N ARG A 106 -11.81 -4.32 15.93
CA ARG A 106 -12.46 -4.92 17.09
C ARG A 106 -12.69 -3.93 18.24
N ASP A 107 -11.78 -2.98 18.43
CA ASP A 107 -11.90 -1.97 19.49
C ASP A 107 -12.88 -0.82 19.11
N MET A 108 -13.41 -0.79 17.88
CA MET A 108 -14.40 0.18 17.37
C MET A 108 -15.84 -0.38 17.34
N ASP A 109 -16.01 -1.69 17.57
CA ASP A 109 -17.29 -2.40 17.73
C ASP A 109 -17.67 -2.51 19.21
#